data_AF-A0AAE9KZQ2-F1
#
_entry.id   AF-A0AAE9KZQ2-F1
#
_cell.length_a   1.000
_cell.length_b   1.000
_cell.length_c   1.000
_cell.angle_alpha   90.00
_cell.angle_beta   90.00
_cell.angle_gamma   90.00
#
_symmetry.space_group_name_H-M   'P 1'
#
loop_
_entity.id
_entity.type
_entity.pdbx_description
1 polymer ?
#
loop_
_entity_poly.entity_id
_entity_poly.type
_entity_poly.pdbx_seq_one_letter_code
_entity_poly.pdbx_strand_id
1 'polypeptide(L)'
;MSLDVLPDEITLQAVSGRTLTWTGHYAVSAGLFEIRPPRIPRDARPVFDEDLDCIVGYQRSFGGCYHLYDLNGDMTAIWEGLRDTVPVEKRDPMLVVGGLWAANVRGLTALALPGIGSAMAPTTLALLRKRFSGLAATPLLFTATAHTTMNDAHRFVPVHILRLAMRHGDRIQPPPDVPGAARYLARMAIRRRSCMLDVVTTHGNATIVQFEYWPYADTLPAA
;
A
#
# COMPACT_ATOMS: atom_id res chain seq x y z
N MET A 1 -51.90 -29.82 -0.11
CA MET A 1 -50.94 -29.25 0.86
C MET A 1 -49.56 -29.41 0.26
N SER A 2 -48.86 -28.28 0.09
CA SER A 2 -47.41 -28.17 -0.14
C SER A 2 -46.86 -28.62 -1.50
N LEU A 3 -45.93 -27.90 -2.12
CA LEU A 3 -45.31 -26.59 -1.84
C LEU A 3 -44.68 -26.17 -3.18
N ASP A 4 -44.93 -24.94 -3.61
CA ASP A 4 -44.20 -24.29 -4.70
C ASP A 4 -42.72 -24.25 -4.33
N VAL A 5 -41.88 -24.91 -5.12
CA VAL A 5 -40.42 -24.80 -5.00
C VAL A 5 -40.00 -23.55 -5.77
N LEU A 6 -39.79 -22.46 -5.03
CA LEU A 6 -39.20 -21.21 -5.50
C LEU A 6 -37.78 -21.47 -6.05
N PRO A 7 -37.40 -20.88 -7.20
CA PRO A 7 -36.07 -21.06 -7.80
C PRO A 7 -34.95 -20.19 -7.18
N ASP A 8 -35.16 -19.58 -6.00
CA ASP A 8 -34.23 -18.56 -5.47
C ASP A 8 -33.03 -19.09 -4.66
N GLU A 9 -33.02 -20.35 -4.23
CA GLU A 9 -31.92 -20.85 -3.38
C GLU A 9 -30.66 -21.31 -4.15
N ILE A 10 -30.81 -21.68 -5.43
CA ILE A 10 -29.67 -22.23 -6.20
C ILE A 10 -28.72 -21.13 -6.65
N THR A 11 -29.22 -19.90 -6.85
CA THR A 11 -28.40 -18.78 -7.32
C THR A 11 -27.56 -18.14 -6.20
N LEU A 12 -27.96 -18.30 -4.93
CA LEU A 12 -27.22 -17.79 -3.77
C LEU A 12 -26.03 -18.66 -3.38
N GLN A 13 -25.98 -19.93 -3.80
CA GLN A 13 -24.83 -20.81 -3.51
C GLN A 13 -23.61 -20.55 -4.40
N ALA A 14 -23.77 -19.88 -5.55
CA ALA A 14 -22.67 -19.62 -6.48
C ALA A 14 -21.67 -18.55 -5.98
N VAL A 15 -22.06 -17.73 -5.00
CA VAL A 15 -21.21 -16.65 -4.44
C VAL A 15 -20.62 -17.02 -3.06
N SER A 16 -20.95 -18.21 -2.53
CA SER A 16 -20.36 -18.71 -1.27
C SER A 16 -19.07 -19.49 -1.55
N GLY A 17 -18.12 -18.81 -2.19
CA GLY A 17 -16.76 -19.33 -2.35
C GLY A 17 -16.06 -19.37 -0.99
N ARG A 18 -15.37 -20.48 -0.70
CA ARG A 18 -14.53 -20.63 0.49
C ARG A 18 -13.60 -19.41 0.63
N THR A 19 -13.78 -18.63 1.70
CA THR A 19 -12.92 -17.48 2.01
C THR A 19 -11.62 -17.96 2.65
N LEU A 20 -10.51 -17.43 2.18
CA LEU A 20 -9.16 -17.76 2.62
C LEU A 20 -8.53 -16.56 3.33
N THR A 21 -7.77 -16.82 4.38
CA THR A 21 -6.90 -15.82 5.01
C THR A 21 -5.55 -15.79 4.32
N TRP A 22 -4.96 -14.61 4.20
CA TRP A 22 -3.57 -14.50 3.74
C TRP A 22 -2.61 -14.99 4.81
N THR A 23 -1.71 -15.92 4.46
CA THR A 23 -0.77 -16.57 5.39
C THR A 23 0.58 -15.86 5.53
N GLY A 24 0.76 -14.70 4.90
CA GLY A 24 1.83 -13.76 5.22
C GLY A 24 3.10 -13.84 4.37
N HIS A 25 3.27 -14.83 3.48
CA HIS A 25 4.48 -14.92 2.66
C HIS A 25 4.32 -14.17 1.32
N TYR A 26 4.84 -12.95 1.24
CA TYR A 26 4.79 -12.15 0.02
C TYR A 26 5.73 -12.70 -1.05
N ALA A 27 5.20 -12.87 -2.27
CA ALA A 27 5.95 -13.38 -3.43
C ALA A 27 7.06 -12.42 -3.89
N VAL A 28 6.90 -11.11 -3.62
CA VAL A 28 7.89 -10.06 -3.88
C VAL A 28 7.89 -9.06 -2.72
N SER A 29 8.97 -8.28 -2.60
CA SER A 29 9.08 -7.28 -1.54
C SER A 29 7.93 -6.27 -1.56
N ALA A 30 7.31 -6.08 -0.39
CA ALA A 30 6.20 -5.16 -0.22
C ALA A 30 6.66 -3.69 -0.33
N GLY A 31 7.94 -3.41 -0.07
CA GLY A 31 8.59 -2.11 -0.22
C GLY A 31 8.64 -1.56 -1.65
N LEU A 32 8.34 -2.41 -2.63
CA LEU A 32 8.26 -2.01 -4.03
C LEU A 32 6.97 -1.24 -4.34
N PHE A 33 5.95 -1.33 -3.49
CA PHE A 33 4.61 -0.82 -3.72
C PHE A 33 4.34 0.44 -2.90
N GLU A 34 3.68 1.41 -3.52
CA GLU A 34 3.30 2.67 -2.88
C GLU A 34 1.89 3.08 -3.34
N ILE A 35 1.00 3.39 -2.40
CA ILE A 35 -0.16 4.27 -2.66
C ILE A 35 0.06 5.51 -1.81
N ARG A 36 0.18 6.65 -2.47
CA ARG A 36 0.38 7.94 -1.81
C ARG A 36 -0.96 8.61 -1.54
N PRO A 37 -1.33 8.85 -0.27
CA PRO A 37 -2.53 9.60 0.07
C PRO A 37 -2.49 11.01 -0.55
N PRO A 38 -3.63 11.54 -1.04
CA PRO A 38 -3.69 12.85 -1.71
C PRO A 38 -3.21 14.02 -0.84
N ARG A 39 -3.32 13.89 0.49
CA ARG A 39 -2.94 14.93 1.46
C ARG A 39 -1.42 15.03 1.67
N ILE A 40 -0.66 14.04 1.21
CA ILE A 40 0.79 14.02 1.41
C ILE A 40 1.46 14.91 0.35
N PRO A 41 2.33 15.86 0.76
CA PRO A 41 3.08 16.67 -0.17
C PRO A 41 3.89 15.84 -1.17
N ARG A 42 3.95 16.29 -2.43
CA ARG A 42 4.63 15.58 -3.52
C ARG A 42 6.14 15.44 -3.31
N ASP A 43 6.73 16.39 -2.59
CA ASP A 43 8.14 16.42 -2.22
C ASP A 43 8.46 15.55 -0.99
N ALA A 44 7.46 15.03 -0.28
CA ALA A 44 7.66 14.08 0.81
C ALA A 44 8.21 12.75 0.26
N ARG A 45 9.19 12.16 0.94
CA ARG A 45 9.85 10.91 0.56
C ARG A 45 9.27 9.74 1.36
N PRO A 46 9.11 8.56 0.73
CA PRO A 46 8.60 7.38 1.43
C PRO A 46 9.62 6.90 2.47
N VAL A 47 9.07 6.39 3.56
CA VAL A 47 9.78 5.91 4.74
C VAL A 47 9.68 4.38 4.73
N PHE A 48 10.74 3.68 4.34
CA PHE A 48 10.82 2.20 4.24
C PHE A 48 11.36 1.51 5.49
N ASP A 49 10.55 0.63 6.06
CA ASP A 49 10.88 -0.19 7.22
C ASP A 49 11.37 -1.58 6.77
N GLU A 50 12.61 -1.91 7.11
CA GLU A 50 13.23 -3.18 6.71
C GLU A 50 12.63 -4.39 7.42
N ASP A 51 12.28 -4.27 8.70
CA ASP A 51 11.73 -5.39 9.47
C ASP A 51 10.34 -5.78 8.95
N LEU A 52 9.58 -4.80 8.46
CA LEU A 52 8.26 -5.00 7.87
C LEU A 52 8.29 -5.15 6.35
N ASP A 53 9.45 -4.98 5.72
CA ASP A 53 9.66 -4.94 4.27
C ASP A 53 8.60 -4.10 3.54
N CYS A 54 8.27 -2.90 4.05
CA CYS A 54 7.26 -2.03 3.43
C CYS A 54 7.45 -0.54 3.73
N ILE A 55 6.76 0.31 2.96
CA ILE A 55 6.68 1.74 3.25
C ILE A 55 5.69 1.92 4.42
N VAL A 56 6.12 2.58 5.49
CA VAL A 56 5.33 2.79 6.72
C VAL A 56 4.92 4.24 6.96
N GLY A 57 5.37 5.16 6.10
CA GLY A 57 5.04 6.58 6.20
C GLY A 57 5.75 7.43 5.16
N TYR A 58 5.79 8.74 5.42
CA TYR A 58 6.45 9.72 4.55
C TYR A 58 7.12 10.82 5.38
N GLN A 59 8.25 11.33 4.91
CA GLN A 59 8.98 12.41 5.53
C GLN A 59 9.20 13.54 4.54
N ARG A 60 8.97 14.79 4.97
CA ARG A 60 9.25 16.00 4.21
C ARG A 60 10.25 16.86 4.97
N SER A 61 11.21 17.43 4.27
CA SER A 61 12.08 18.48 4.82
C SER A 61 11.67 19.82 4.20
N PHE A 62 11.32 20.80 5.02
CA PHE A 62 10.90 22.12 4.57
C PHE A 62 11.18 23.17 5.64
N GLY A 63 11.78 24.30 5.23
CA GLY A 63 12.04 25.41 6.15
C GLY A 63 12.99 25.09 7.32
N GLY A 64 13.87 24.09 7.16
CA GLY A 64 14.73 23.61 8.23
C GLY A 64 14.05 22.66 9.23
N CYS A 65 12.77 22.35 9.02
CA CYS A 65 12.03 21.37 9.80
C CYS A 65 11.83 20.08 9.00
N TYR A 66 11.72 18.97 9.73
CA TYR A 66 11.26 17.70 9.22
C TYR A 66 9.83 17.45 9.68
N HIS A 67 8.97 17.08 8.74
CA HIS A 67 7.59 16.69 8.99
C HIS A 67 7.43 15.21 8.66
N LEU A 68 6.79 14.47 9.54
CA LEU A 68 6.51 13.06 9.36
C LEU A 68 5.02 12.82 9.22
N TYR A 69 4.65 11.96 8.27
CA TYR A 69 3.29 11.59 7.95
C TYR A 69 3.15 10.07 8.00
N ASP A 70 2.00 9.58 8.44
CA ASP A 70 1.65 8.16 8.34
C ASP A 70 1.07 7.82 6.94
N LEU A 71 0.68 6.55 6.75
CA LEU A 71 0.07 6.08 5.50
C LEU A 71 -1.39 6.55 5.30
N ASN A 72 -2.01 7.18 6.29
CA ASN A 72 -3.29 7.86 6.10
C ASN A 72 -3.10 9.31 5.60
N GLY A 73 -1.87 9.82 5.67
CA GLY A 73 -1.53 11.20 5.36
C GLY A 73 -1.64 12.14 6.57
N ASP A 74 -1.81 11.59 7.77
CA ASP A 74 -1.84 12.37 9.00
C ASP A 74 -0.42 12.67 9.46
N MET A 75 -0.17 13.93 9.82
CA MET A 75 1.12 14.34 10.35
C MET A 75 1.29 13.83 11.78
N THR A 76 2.35 13.06 12.02
CA THR A 76 2.60 12.37 13.29
C THR A 76 3.66 13.05 14.14
N ALA A 77 4.60 13.77 13.54
CA ALA A 77 5.67 14.46 14.25
C ALA A 77 6.26 15.61 13.41
N ILE A 78 6.82 16.60 14.11
CA ILE A 78 7.63 17.68 13.56
C ILE A 78 8.87 17.84 14.45
N TRP A 79 10.04 18.02 13.83
CA TRP A 79 11.26 18.37 14.55
C TRP A 79 12.15 19.27 13.71
N GLU A 80 12.96 20.09 14.37
CA GLU A 80 13.94 20.93 13.70
C GLU A 80 15.15 20.11 13.27
N GLY A 81 15.65 20.37 12.06
CA GLY A 81 16.93 19.86 11.61
C GLY A 81 18.07 20.66 12.24
N LEU A 82 19.10 19.96 12.72
CA LEU A 82 20.29 20.63 13.26
C LEU A 82 20.94 21.48 12.16
N ARG A 83 21.03 22.80 12.36
CA ARG A 83 21.56 23.76 11.38
C ARG A 83 23.05 23.57 11.06
N ASP A 84 23.81 22.92 11.94
CA ASP A 84 25.26 22.75 11.82
C ASP A 84 25.68 21.34 11.40
N THR A 85 25.34 20.93 10.18
CA THR A 85 26.06 19.79 9.59
C THR A 85 26.60 20.13 8.20
N VAL A 86 27.89 19.80 8.04
CA VAL A 86 28.77 19.96 6.87
C VAL A 86 28.02 20.02 5.52
N PRO A 87 28.37 20.94 4.61
CA PRO A 87 27.79 21.04 3.26
C PRO A 87 27.70 19.67 2.57
N VAL A 88 26.54 19.42 1.96
CA VAL A 88 26.16 18.16 1.30
C VAL A 88 27.21 17.65 0.29
N GLU A 89 28.03 18.54 -0.27
CA GLU A 89 29.01 18.25 -1.32
C GLU A 89 30.24 17.43 -0.87
N LYS A 90 30.45 17.18 0.43
CA LYS A 90 31.66 16.50 0.95
C LYS A 90 31.42 15.17 1.69
N ARG A 91 30.26 14.52 1.52
CA ARG A 91 30.02 13.20 2.13
C ARG A 91 30.26 12.08 1.11
N ASP A 92 31.21 11.20 1.40
CA ASP A 92 31.46 9.99 0.61
C ASP A 92 30.22 9.08 0.52
N PRO A 93 30.03 8.35 -0.60
CA PRO A 93 28.94 7.40 -0.76
C PRO A 93 29.16 6.20 0.16
N MET A 94 28.48 6.17 1.31
CA MET A 94 28.51 5.02 2.22
C MET A 94 27.39 4.04 1.86
N LEU A 95 27.75 2.78 1.62
CA LEU A 95 26.83 1.65 1.56
C LEU A 95 26.21 1.47 2.95
N VAL A 96 24.89 1.58 3.07
CA VAL A 96 24.18 1.41 4.35
C VAL A 96 23.22 0.23 4.21
N VAL A 97 23.45 -0.78 5.06
CA VAL A 97 22.55 -1.89 5.35
C VAL A 97 21.81 -1.50 6.64
N GLY A 98 20.48 -1.55 6.70
CA GLY A 98 19.77 -1.19 7.93
C GLY A 98 19.37 0.28 8.02
N GLY A 99 18.17 0.63 7.57
CA GLY A 99 17.43 1.79 8.06
C GLY A 99 17.15 2.90 7.05
N LEU A 100 16.21 3.76 7.47
CA LEU A 100 15.29 4.52 6.65
C LEU A 100 15.82 5.93 6.27
N TRP A 101 15.23 6.56 5.23
CA TRP A 101 15.84 7.59 4.37
C TRP A 101 15.29 9.06 4.57
N ALA A 102 16.11 10.12 4.87
CA ALA A 102 15.86 11.57 4.59
C ALA A 102 16.65 12.25 3.42
N ALA A 103 16.05 13.17 2.67
CA ALA A 103 16.58 13.89 1.47
C ALA A 103 17.99 14.58 1.54
N ASN A 104 18.73 14.57 0.41
CA ASN A 104 20.12 15.04 0.08
C ASN A 104 21.40 14.14 0.24
N VAL A 105 21.38 12.84 -0.07
CA VAL A 105 22.49 11.84 -0.08
C VAL A 105 22.18 10.80 -1.17
N ARG A 106 22.98 10.71 -2.23
CA ARG A 106 22.73 9.69 -3.28
C ARG A 106 23.01 8.29 -2.71
N GLY A 107 21.98 7.47 -2.53
CA GLY A 107 22.10 6.06 -2.17
C GLY A 107 21.05 5.16 -2.85
N LEU A 108 21.44 3.94 -3.19
CA LEU A 108 20.55 2.87 -3.65
C LEU A 108 20.04 2.12 -2.42
N THR A 109 18.72 1.91 -2.31
CA THR A 109 18.16 0.98 -1.31
C THR A 109 18.60 -0.46 -1.62
N ALA A 110 18.40 -1.40 -0.70
CA ALA A 110 18.52 -2.85 -0.97
C ALA A 110 17.63 -3.32 -2.14
N LEU A 111 16.63 -2.53 -2.51
CA LEU A 111 15.72 -2.75 -3.65
C LEU A 111 16.10 -1.92 -4.89
N ALA A 112 17.30 -1.34 -4.93
CA ALA A 112 17.81 -0.48 -6.00
C ALA A 112 16.92 0.75 -6.32
N LEU A 113 16.16 1.24 -5.35
CA LEU A 113 15.39 2.47 -5.48
C LEU A 113 16.25 3.68 -5.06
N PRO A 114 16.18 4.83 -5.74
CA PRO A 114 16.94 6.02 -5.34
C PRO A 114 16.42 6.60 -4.03
N GLY A 115 17.03 6.26 -2.91
CA GLY A 115 16.66 6.72 -1.57
C GLY A 115 17.71 7.68 -1.02
N ILE A 116 17.35 8.48 -0.02
CA ILE A 116 18.32 9.31 0.69
C ILE A 116 18.10 9.14 2.19
N GLY A 117 19.11 8.69 2.97
CA GLY A 117 19.19 8.17 4.35
C GLY A 117 19.09 9.18 5.50
N SER A 118 18.30 8.96 6.57
CA SER A 118 18.56 9.60 7.89
C SER A 118 18.07 8.69 9.00
N ALA A 119 18.94 8.42 9.96
CA ALA A 119 18.59 7.72 11.19
C ALA A 119 17.42 8.45 11.88
N MET A 120 16.28 7.78 11.97
CA MET A 120 15.14 8.23 12.78
C MET A 120 15.33 7.76 14.22
N ALA A 121 14.85 8.54 15.18
CA ALA A 121 14.79 8.09 16.57
C ALA A 121 13.93 6.81 16.66
N PRO A 122 14.35 5.78 17.43
CA PRO A 122 13.61 4.53 17.56
C PRO A 122 12.14 4.72 17.98
N THR A 123 11.87 5.73 18.81
CA THR A 123 10.52 6.11 19.24
C THR A 123 9.62 6.55 18.09
N THR A 124 10.18 7.22 17.09
CA THR A 124 9.43 7.72 15.93
C THR A 124 9.13 6.58 14.96
N LEU A 125 10.08 5.68 14.75
CA LEU A 125 9.84 4.45 13.98
C LEU A 125 8.78 3.57 14.66
N ALA A 126 8.86 3.40 15.98
CA ALA A 126 7.85 2.65 16.74
C ALA A 126 6.44 3.25 16.60
N LEU A 127 6.31 4.57 16.54
CA LEU A 127 5.03 5.24 16.30
C LEU A 127 4.47 4.89 14.90
N LEU A 128 5.31 4.93 13.86
CA LEU A 128 4.89 4.55 12.51
C LEU A 128 4.50 3.08 12.42
N ARG A 129 5.30 2.18 13.01
CA ARG A 129 4.98 0.75 13.11
C ARG A 129 3.63 0.55 13.80
N LYS A 130 3.36 1.27 14.90
CA LYS A 130 2.06 1.22 15.58
C LYS A 130 0.91 1.67 14.67
N ARG A 131 1.09 2.76 13.91
CA ARG A 131 0.09 3.24 12.93
C ARG A 131 -0.12 2.24 11.80
N PHE A 132 0.95 1.64 11.29
CA PHE A 132 0.90 0.59 10.29
C PHE A 132 0.14 -0.65 10.79
N SER A 133 0.44 -1.13 11.99
CA SER A 133 -0.29 -2.25 12.59
C SER A 133 -1.77 -1.94 12.78
N GLY A 134 -2.11 -0.68 13.10
CA GLY A 134 -3.51 -0.22 13.13
C GLY A 134 -4.20 -0.29 11.77
N LEU A 135 -3.49 0.05 10.68
CA LEU A 135 -3.98 -0.14 9.31
C LEU A 135 -4.23 -1.62 9.00
N ALA A 136 -3.36 -2.51 9.50
CA ALA A 136 -3.40 -3.95 9.26
C ALA A 136 -4.25 -4.76 10.26
N ALA A 137 -4.89 -4.13 11.26
CA ALA A 137 -5.47 -4.81 12.42
C ALA A 137 -6.59 -5.81 12.08
N THR A 138 -7.53 -5.43 11.21
CA THR A 138 -8.64 -6.30 10.81
C THR A 138 -8.20 -7.24 9.69
N PRO A 139 -8.22 -8.58 9.80
CA PRO A 139 -7.75 -9.44 8.71
C PRO A 139 -8.58 -9.25 7.43
N LEU A 140 -7.92 -9.25 6.26
CA LEU A 140 -8.61 -9.31 4.97
C LEU A 140 -8.79 -10.76 4.55
N LEU A 141 -10.00 -11.07 4.10
CA LEU A 141 -10.35 -12.35 3.50
C LEU A 141 -10.24 -12.28 1.99
N PHE A 142 -10.01 -13.42 1.35
CA PHE A 142 -9.86 -13.55 -0.09
C PHE A 142 -10.75 -14.65 -0.62
N THR A 143 -11.38 -14.44 -1.78
CA THR A 143 -11.93 -15.53 -2.58
C THR A 143 -10.80 -16.43 -3.11
N ALA A 144 -11.14 -17.62 -3.60
CA ALA A 144 -10.16 -18.52 -4.20
C ALA A 144 -9.40 -17.88 -5.37
N THR A 145 -10.07 -17.08 -6.21
CA THR A 145 -9.47 -16.39 -7.36
C THR A 145 -8.49 -15.30 -6.91
N ALA A 146 -8.89 -14.46 -5.96
CA ALA A 146 -8.02 -13.42 -5.41
C ALA A 146 -6.82 -14.02 -4.67
N HIS A 147 -7.03 -15.11 -3.93
CA HIS A 147 -5.96 -15.82 -3.23
C HIS A 147 -4.95 -16.45 -4.20
N THR A 148 -5.40 -17.03 -5.31
CA THR A 148 -4.50 -17.51 -6.38
C THR A 148 -3.71 -16.36 -7.00
N THR A 149 -4.36 -15.22 -7.24
CA THR A 149 -3.70 -14.02 -7.78
C THR A 149 -2.62 -13.49 -6.83
N MET A 150 -2.86 -13.53 -5.52
CA MET A 150 -1.85 -13.19 -4.49
C MET A 150 -0.62 -14.10 -4.52
N ASN A 151 -0.73 -15.34 -4.99
CA ASN A 151 0.42 -16.26 -5.08
C ASN A 151 1.23 -16.09 -6.36
N ASP A 152 0.72 -15.33 -7.34
CA ASP A 152 1.43 -15.04 -8.59
C ASP A 152 2.30 -13.79 -8.43
N ALA A 153 3.62 -13.94 -8.50
CA ALA A 153 4.59 -12.85 -8.36
C ALA A 153 4.37 -11.70 -9.36
N HIS A 154 3.80 -11.97 -10.54
CA HIS A 154 3.52 -10.95 -11.54
C HIS A 154 2.22 -10.19 -11.28
N ARG A 155 1.30 -10.73 -10.48
CA ARG A 155 0.00 -10.12 -10.18
C ARG A 155 -0.16 -9.72 -8.72
N PHE A 156 0.83 -10.08 -7.90
CA PHE A 156 0.86 -9.83 -6.47
C PHE A 156 0.71 -8.35 -6.11
N VAL A 157 -0.11 -8.09 -5.09
CA VAL A 157 -0.26 -6.77 -4.45
C VAL A 157 -0.30 -6.97 -2.93
N PRO A 158 0.56 -6.31 -2.14
CA PRO A 158 0.55 -6.48 -0.69
C PRO A 158 -0.79 -6.11 -0.03
N VAL A 159 -1.13 -6.80 1.07
CA VAL A 159 -2.38 -6.58 1.84
C VAL A 159 -2.57 -5.12 2.25
N HIS A 160 -1.50 -4.45 2.71
CA HIS A 160 -1.58 -3.06 3.14
C HIS A 160 -1.87 -2.10 1.97
N ILE A 161 -1.42 -2.42 0.76
CA ILE A 161 -1.70 -1.65 -0.46
C ILE A 161 -3.16 -1.79 -0.86
N LEU A 162 -3.73 -3.00 -0.80
CA LEU A 162 -5.16 -3.20 -1.02
C LEU A 162 -6.00 -2.36 -0.05
N ARG A 163 -5.59 -2.23 1.22
CA ARG A 163 -6.25 -1.34 2.19
C ARG A 163 -6.14 0.13 1.84
N LEU A 164 -4.95 0.56 1.42
CA LEU A 164 -4.76 1.95 0.99
C LEU A 164 -5.59 2.25 -0.25
N ALA A 165 -5.76 1.30 -1.17
CA ALA A 165 -6.65 1.45 -2.32
C ALA A 165 -8.12 1.61 -1.89
N MET A 166 -8.59 0.80 -0.95
CA MET A 166 -9.96 0.93 -0.40
C MET A 166 -10.18 2.24 0.37
N ARG A 167 -9.11 2.83 0.94
CA ARG A 167 -9.19 4.04 1.76
C ARG A 167 -9.05 5.33 0.94
N HIS A 168 -8.13 5.34 -0.02
CA HIS A 168 -7.70 6.54 -0.75
C HIS A 168 -8.00 6.49 -2.25
N GLY A 169 -8.43 5.33 -2.76
CA GLY A 169 -8.85 5.17 -4.14
C GLY A 169 -10.24 5.74 -4.41
N ASP A 170 -10.51 5.99 -5.68
CA ASP A 170 -11.81 6.45 -6.14
C ASP A 170 -12.79 5.28 -6.12
N ARG A 171 -13.92 5.45 -5.43
CA ARG A 171 -15.00 4.46 -5.45
C ARG A 171 -15.77 4.61 -6.76
N ILE A 172 -15.76 3.57 -7.58
CA ILE A 172 -16.44 3.54 -8.88
C ILE A 172 -17.63 2.57 -8.86
N GLN A 173 -18.36 2.52 -9.96
CA GLN A 173 -19.53 1.63 -10.09
C GLN A 173 -19.09 0.18 -9.89
N PRO A 174 -19.74 -0.57 -8.98
CA PRO A 174 -19.41 -1.97 -8.75
C PRO A 174 -19.80 -2.82 -9.97
N PRO A 175 -19.12 -3.96 -10.16
CA PRO A 175 -19.49 -4.93 -11.19
C PRO A 175 -20.93 -5.44 -10.96
N PRO A 176 -21.78 -5.53 -12.00
CA PRO A 176 -23.18 -5.93 -11.85
C PRO A 176 -23.36 -7.40 -11.45
N ASP A 177 -22.33 -8.21 -11.67
CA ASP A 177 -22.24 -9.65 -11.39
C ASP A 177 -21.98 -9.97 -9.91
N VAL A 178 -21.61 -8.99 -9.08
CA VAL A 178 -21.29 -9.21 -7.66
C VAL A 178 -22.20 -8.38 -6.75
N PRO A 179 -23.27 -8.97 -6.18
CA PRO A 179 -24.18 -8.28 -5.28
C PRO A 179 -23.47 -7.72 -4.04
N GLY A 180 -23.78 -6.48 -3.68
CA GLY A 180 -23.19 -5.83 -2.50
C GLY A 180 -21.70 -5.49 -2.65
N ALA A 181 -21.15 -5.55 -3.87
CA ALA A 181 -19.75 -5.24 -4.09
C ALA A 181 -19.46 -3.74 -3.98
N ALA A 182 -18.21 -3.44 -3.63
CA ALA A 182 -17.61 -2.13 -3.78
C ALA A 182 -16.34 -2.25 -4.64
N ARG A 183 -16.21 -1.38 -5.65
CA ARG A 183 -15.05 -1.30 -6.54
C ARG A 183 -14.29 -0.02 -6.30
N TYR A 184 -12.97 -0.13 -6.18
CA TYR A 184 -12.05 0.96 -5.91
C TYR A 184 -10.97 0.99 -6.98
N LEU A 185 -10.76 2.17 -7.57
CA LEU A 185 -9.70 2.42 -8.52
C LEU A 185 -8.68 3.35 -7.87
N ALA A 186 -7.44 2.88 -7.69
CA ALA A 186 -6.39 3.63 -7.01
C ALA A 186 -5.17 3.80 -7.89
N ARG A 187 -4.53 4.97 -7.79
CA ARG A 187 -3.19 5.18 -8.34
C ARG A 187 -2.16 4.57 -7.40
N MET A 188 -1.43 3.61 -7.91
CA MET A 188 -0.36 2.91 -7.23
C MET A 188 0.95 3.18 -7.96
N ALA A 189 2.08 3.04 -7.28
CA ALA A 189 3.38 2.92 -7.92
C ALA A 189 4.04 1.59 -7.56
N ILE A 190 4.60 0.91 -8.56
CA ILE A 190 5.46 -0.26 -8.38
C ILE A 190 6.85 0.13 -8.87
N ARG A 191 7.86 0.07 -7.99
CA ARG A 191 9.22 0.54 -8.32
C ARG A 191 9.22 1.97 -8.90
N ARG A 192 8.37 2.84 -8.36
CA ARG A 192 8.14 4.22 -8.82
C ARG A 192 7.53 4.37 -10.22
N ARG A 193 7.12 3.28 -10.86
CA ARG A 193 6.33 3.32 -12.09
C ARG A 193 4.86 3.39 -11.73
N SER A 194 4.15 4.37 -12.29
CA SER A 194 2.73 4.55 -12.02
C SER A 194 1.90 3.44 -12.65
N CYS A 195 1.02 2.85 -11.86
CA CYS A 195 0.06 1.82 -12.22
C CYS A 195 -1.33 2.23 -11.71
N MET A 196 -2.36 1.75 -12.38
CA MET A 196 -3.71 1.72 -11.82
C MET A 196 -3.93 0.38 -11.15
N LEU A 197 -4.55 0.39 -9.98
CA LEU A 197 -4.98 -0.78 -9.24
C LEU A 197 -6.51 -0.74 -9.14
N ASP A 198 -7.16 -1.77 -9.65
CA ASP A 198 -8.58 -2.01 -9.47
C ASP A 198 -8.79 -3.08 -8.40
N VAL A 199 -9.66 -2.80 -7.43
CA VAL A 199 -9.96 -3.69 -6.31
C VAL A 199 -11.46 -3.82 -6.15
N VAL A 200 -11.96 -5.05 -6.23
CA VAL A 200 -13.37 -5.36 -5.96
C VAL A 200 -13.48 -6.11 -4.65
N THR A 201 -14.42 -5.67 -3.83
CA THR A 201 -14.61 -6.16 -2.47
C THR A 201 -16.08 -6.40 -2.18
N THR A 202 -16.36 -7.19 -1.15
CA THR A 202 -17.70 -7.50 -0.65
C THR A 202 -17.68 -7.51 0.88
N HIS A 203 -18.86 -7.67 1.50
CA HIS A 203 -19.06 -7.69 2.95
C HIS A 203 -18.45 -6.48 3.65
N GLY A 204 -18.72 -5.27 3.14
CA GLY A 204 -18.22 -4.03 3.75
C GLY A 204 -16.69 -3.92 3.72
N ASN A 205 -16.07 -4.30 2.60
CA ASN A 205 -14.61 -4.28 2.36
C ASN A 205 -13.81 -5.34 3.16
N ALA A 206 -14.47 -6.30 3.80
CA ALA A 206 -13.78 -7.37 4.55
C ALA A 206 -13.18 -8.44 3.65
N THR A 207 -13.81 -8.69 2.50
CA THR A 207 -13.41 -9.75 1.56
C THR A 207 -13.04 -9.17 0.21
N ILE A 208 -11.82 -9.48 -0.26
CA ILE A 208 -11.33 -9.18 -1.60
C ILE A 208 -11.84 -10.26 -2.56
N VAL A 209 -12.62 -9.84 -3.56
CA VAL A 209 -13.19 -10.72 -4.59
C VAL A 209 -12.22 -10.90 -5.75
N GLN A 210 -11.64 -9.80 -6.19
CA GLN A 210 -10.67 -9.74 -7.28
C GLN A 210 -9.90 -8.43 -7.19
N PHE A 211 -8.69 -8.43 -7.73
CA PHE A 211 -7.90 -7.23 -7.92
C PHE A 211 -6.97 -7.43 -9.11
N GLU A 212 -6.68 -6.35 -9.79
CA GLU A 212 -5.78 -6.33 -10.95
C GLU A 212 -5.11 -4.97 -11.06
N TYR A 213 -3.95 -4.92 -11.73
CA TYR A 213 -3.26 -3.67 -11.96
C TYR A 213 -2.66 -3.63 -13.37
N TRP A 214 -2.55 -2.43 -13.91
CA TRP A 214 -1.93 -2.17 -15.22
C TRP A 214 -1.10 -0.89 -15.18
N PRO A 215 -0.08 -0.73 -16.05
CA PRO A 215 0.67 0.51 -16.14
C PRO A 215 -0.22 1.70 -16.50
N TYR A 216 -0.03 2.85 -15.84
CA TYR A 216 -0.87 4.04 -16.04
C TYR A 216 -0.74 4.63 -17.45
N ALA A 217 0.43 4.41 -18.09
CA ALA A 217 0.68 4.85 -19.47
C ALA A 217 -0.14 4.09 -20.52
N ASP A 218 -0.72 2.94 -20.16
CA ASP A 218 -1.51 2.09 -21.06
C ASP A 218 -3.02 2.40 -20.97
N THR A 219 -3.40 3.61 -20.54
CA THR A 219 -4.81 3.95 -20.34
C THR A 219 -5.56 4.14 -21.66
N LEU A 220 -6.12 3.02 -22.15
CA LEU A 220 -7.56 2.82 -22.23
C LEU A 220 -7.85 1.35 -21.88
N PRO A 221 -8.66 1.05 -20.85
CA PRO A 221 -9.22 -0.30 -20.73
C PRO A 221 -10.04 -0.57 -22.00
N ALA A 222 -9.91 -1.76 -22.58
CA ALA A 222 -10.76 -2.18 -23.68
C ALA A 222 -12.23 -2.03 -23.25
N ALA A 223 -12.97 -1.24 -24.05
CA ALA A 223 -14.39 -1.00 -23.88
C ALA A 223 -15.22 -2.28 -24.05
#